data_AF-A0A432UH68-F1
#
_entry.id   AF-A0A432UH68-F1
#
_cell.length_a   1.000
_cell.length_b   1.000
_cell.length_c   1.000
_cell.angle_alpha   90.00
_cell.angle_beta   90.00
_cell.angle_gamma   90.00
#
_symmetry.space_group_name_H-M   'P 1'
#
loop_
_entity.id
_entity.type
_entity.pdbx_description
1 polymer ?
#
loop_
_entity_poly.entity_id
_entity_poly.type
_entity_poly.pdbx_seq_one_letter_code
_entity_poly.pdbx_strand_id
1 'polypeptide(L)' 'VGLNDRVKLRPLVAAKKGDLVYMASEEAAIRAICPDPDEVWAPKAGEPVIVELEPGVSPTRPPL' A
#
# COMPACT_ATOMS: atom_id res chain seq x y z
N VAL A 1 7.01 -4.14 -2.16
CA VAL A 1 7.55 -2.76 -2.25
C VAL A 1 6.66 -1.93 -3.16
N GLY A 2 6.30 -0.72 -2.75
CA GLY A 2 5.62 0.28 -3.58
C GLY A 2 6.59 1.40 -3.94
N LEU A 3 6.71 1.73 -5.22
CA LEU A 3 7.64 2.73 -5.73
C LEU A 3 6.88 3.82 -6.48
N ASN A 4 7.37 5.05 -6.38
CA ASN A 4 6.97 6.15 -7.22
C ASN A 4 8.22 6.78 -7.87
N ASP A 5 8.01 7.58 -8.90
CA ASP A 5 9.11 8.31 -9.53
C ASP A 5 9.48 9.57 -8.72
N ARG A 6 10.66 10.14 -9.03
CA ARG A 6 11.24 11.28 -8.31
C ARG A 6 10.39 12.55 -8.35
N VAL A 7 9.47 12.67 -9.30
CA VAL A 7 8.59 13.84 -9.45
C VAL A 7 7.11 13.48 -9.20
N LYS A 8 6.81 12.23 -8.85
CA LYS A 8 5.48 11.68 -8.56
C LYS A 8 4.48 11.93 -9.69
N LEU A 9 4.80 11.46 -10.90
CA LEU A 9 3.93 11.48 -12.07
C LEU A 9 2.64 10.67 -11.89
N ARG A 10 2.65 9.67 -11.00
CA ARG A 10 1.48 8.83 -10.71
C ARG A 10 1.16 8.85 -9.21
N PRO A 11 -0.13 8.94 -8.84
CA PRO A 11 -0.56 8.77 -7.46
C PRO A 11 -0.16 7.39 -6.91
N LEU A 12 0.20 7.40 -5.64
CA LEU A 12 0.38 6.21 -4.83
C LEU A 12 -0.11 6.58 -3.43
N VAL A 13 -1.03 5.78 -2.91
CA VAL A 13 -1.57 5.81 -1.56
C VAL A 13 -1.21 4.50 -0.89
N ALA A 14 -0.77 4.59 0.36
CA ALA A 14 -0.55 3.45 1.22
C ALA A 14 -1.41 3.58 2.48
N ALA A 15 -1.80 2.45 3.05
CA ALA A 15 -2.57 2.41 4.28
C ALA A 15 -2.19 1.19 5.11
N LYS A 16 -2.47 1.24 6.42
CA LYS A 16 -2.21 0.15 7.36
C LYS A 16 -3.46 -0.16 8.18
N LYS A 17 -3.73 -1.45 8.41
CA LYS A 17 -4.72 -1.95 9.39
C LYS A 17 -4.14 -3.15 10.12
N GLY A 18 -3.76 -2.98 11.39
CA GLY A 18 -2.99 -4.01 12.11
C GLY A 18 -1.73 -4.42 11.33
N ASP A 19 -1.58 -5.71 11.03
CA ASP A 19 -0.44 -6.26 10.29
C ASP A 19 -0.61 -6.24 8.76
N LEU A 20 -1.74 -5.73 8.26
CA LEU A 20 -2.01 -5.60 6.83
C LEU A 20 -1.57 -4.22 6.33
N VAL A 21 -0.91 -4.21 5.18
CA VAL A 21 -0.56 -2.99 4.46
C VAL A 21 -1.19 -3.03 3.06
N TYR A 22 -1.82 -1.93 2.70
CA TYR A 22 -2.50 -1.72 1.43
C TYR A 22 -1.73 -0.68 0.62
N MET A 23 -1.68 -0.85 -0.69
CA MET A 23 -1.12 0.12 -1.63
C MET A 23 -2.00 0.17 -2.88
N ALA A 24 -2.40 1.37 -3.30
CA ALA A 24 -3.20 1.59 -4.50
C ALA A 24 -2.93 2.98 -5.10
N SER A 25 -3.42 3.23 -6.31
CA SER A 25 -3.40 4.58 -6.90
C SER A 25 -4.36 5.55 -6.21
N GLU A 26 -5.42 5.05 -5.56
CA GLU A 26 -6.45 5.83 -4.90
C GLU A 26 -6.83 5.25 -3.53
N GLU A 27 -7.13 6.14 -2.58
CA GLU A 27 -7.64 5.73 -1.26
C GLU A 27 -8.99 5.00 -1.35
N ALA A 28 -9.84 5.35 -2.31
CA ALA A 28 -11.14 4.71 -2.50
C ALA A 28 -11.02 3.20 -2.77
N ALA A 29 -10.00 2.77 -3.52
CA ALA A 29 -9.75 1.35 -3.79
C ALA A 29 -9.35 0.60 -2.51
N ILE A 30 -8.57 1.24 -1.64
CA ILE A 30 -8.22 0.69 -0.33
C ILE A 30 -9.48 0.59 0.53
N ARG A 31 -10.28 1.67 0.63
CA ARG A 31 -11.48 1.71 1.47
C ARG A 31 -12.59 0.76 1.04
N ALA A 32 -12.63 0.39 -0.24
CA ALA A 32 -13.52 -0.66 -0.71
C ALA A 32 -13.22 -2.04 -0.09
N ILE A 33 -11.97 -2.30 0.30
CA ILE A 33 -11.51 -3.56 0.93
C ILE A 33 -11.39 -3.41 2.44
N CYS A 34 -10.83 -2.30 2.92
CA CYS A 34 -10.65 -1.98 4.33
C CYS A 34 -11.28 -0.61 4.62
N PRO A 35 -12.57 -0.56 5.03
CA PRO A 35 -13.30 0.70 5.19
C PRO A 35 -12.69 1.67 6.19
N ASP A 36 -12.03 1.15 7.22
CA ASP A 36 -11.50 1.92 8.35
C ASP A 36 -10.04 1.53 8.66
N PRO A 37 -9.06 1.95 7.83
CA PRO A 37 -7.64 1.75 8.08
C PRO A 37 -7.17 2.60 9.28
N ASP A 38 -6.17 2.11 10.02
CA ASP A 38 -5.59 2.81 11.18
C ASP A 38 -4.75 4.02 10.74
N GLU A 39 -4.11 3.91 9.57
CA GLU A 39 -3.29 4.97 8.97
C GLU A 39 -3.48 4.98 7.45
N VAL A 40 -3.51 6.18 6.85
CA VAL A 40 -3.50 6.39 5.40
C VAL A 40 -2.54 7.52 5.08
N TRP A 41 -1.68 7.31 4.09
CA TRP A 41 -0.75 8.34 3.64
C TRP A 41 -0.41 8.23 2.16
N ALA A 42 0.04 9.34 1.58
CA ALA A 42 0.63 9.37 0.25
C ALA A 42 2.15 9.52 0.39
N PRO A 43 2.98 8.53 -0.02
CA PRO A 43 4.43 8.63 0.04
C PRO A 43 4.94 9.81 -0.78
N LYS A 44 5.99 10.52 -0.34
CA LYS A 44 6.55 11.63 -1.12
C LYS A 44 7.21 11.13 -2.40
N ALA A 45 7.46 12.05 -3.33
CA ALA A 45 8.11 11.73 -4.60
C ALA A 45 9.52 11.14 -4.38
N GLY A 46 9.83 10.04 -5.05
CA GLY A 46 11.07 9.27 -4.90
C GLY A 46 11.18 8.45 -3.61
N GLU A 47 10.20 8.51 -2.69
CA GLU A 47 10.25 7.75 -1.43
C GLU A 47 9.53 6.39 -1.57
N PRO A 48 10.22 5.26 -1.29
CA PRO A 48 9.62 3.94 -1.38
C PRO A 48 8.77 3.59 -0.15
N VAL A 49 7.75 2.77 -0.33
CA VAL A 49 7.07 2.03 0.75
C VAL A 49 7.62 0.61 0.79
N ILE A 50 8.33 0.28 1.86
CA ILE A 50 8.94 -1.04 2.06
C ILE A 50 8.16 -1.74 3.18
N VAL A 51 7.75 -2.97 2.90
CA VAL A 51 7.08 -3.86 3.85
C VAL A 51 7.71 -5.23 3.76
N GLU A 52 7.85 -5.87 4.91
CA GLU A 52 8.28 -7.27 5.01
C GLU A 52 7.03 -8.15 5.05
N LEU A 53 7.05 -9.24 4.30
CA LEU A 53 5.95 -10.21 4.29
C LEU A 53 6.32 -11.38 5.19
N GLU A 54 5.30 -12.02 5.76
CA GLU A 54 5.51 -13.26 6.48
C GLU A 54 6.06 -14.35 5.55
N PRO A 55 6.89 -15.28 6.07
CA PRO A 55 7.43 -16.38 5.29
C PRO A 55 6.32 -17.20 4.61
N GLY A 56 6.48 -17.46 3.30
CA GLY A 56 5.53 -18.26 2.53
C GLY A 56 4.34 -17.50 1.94
N VAL A 57 4.21 -16.20 2.20
CA VAL A 57 3.22 -15.34 1.54
C VAL A 57 3.67 -15.02 0.11
N SER A 58 2.83 -15.34 -0.87
CA SER A 58 3.04 -14.95 -2.27
C SER A 58 2.20 -13.71 -2.61
N PRO A 59 2.79 -12.62 -3.14
CA PRO A 59 2.04 -11.42 -3.52
C PRO A 59 1.05 -11.65 -4.68
N THR A 60 1.18 -12.75 -5.42
CA THR A 60 0.27 -13.11 -6.52
C THR A 60 -0.88 -14.00 -6.11
N ARG A 61 -0.93 -14.45 -4.85
CA ARG A 61 -1.98 -15.32 -4.33
C ARG A 61 -2.57 -14.66 -3.09
N PRO A 62 -3.78 -14.09 -3.16
CA PRO A 62 -4.41 -13.60 -1.94
C PRO A 62 -4.55 -14.77 -0.94
N PRO A 63 -4.38 -14.50 0.37
CA PRO A 63 -4.65 -15.51 1.39
C PRO A 63 -6.11 -15.98 1.26
N LEU A 64 -6.31 -17.30 1.39
CA LEU A 64 -7.63 -17.93 1.39
C LEU A 64 -8.43 -17.53 2.62
#